data_AF-A0A3D3MK58-F1
#
_entry.id   AF-A0A3D3MK58-F1
#
_cell.length_a   1.000
_cell.length_b   1.000
_cell.length_c   1.000
_cell.angle_alpha   90.00
_cell.angle_beta   90.00
_cell.angle_gamma   90.00
#
_symmetry.space_group_name_H-M   'P 1'
#
loop_
_entity.id
_entity.type
_entity.pdbx_description
1 polymer ?
#
loop_
_entity_poly.entity_id
_entity_poly.type
_entity_poly.pdbx_seq_one_letter_code
_entity_poly.pdbx_strand_id
1 'polypeptide(L)'
;MKRNFNLCLIAGAIAVTSLTACSDDKMEDTVLPQQESAKIQQPDAREKVCYYVDNNWSSSSVLVSGLQNSTDTNFMNSQMTKIASLWGRSNPVLRFVNDPSNFNSTYNAISYGNGRIYYGYAIYYDAKAKGGDIVNAMILAHEYGHQLQYIFGLPSVNENTARPNELEADGFAGYYLRRPNGYNKTNFSEIAAAYEFAQSIGDYQTSSPNHHGTPAQRRSAVRLGFLLGQYDLNASNFDYNFFYYYQGVLNGTYKVAKNTVNPEIDAYMSQYIDELRKIQSGEISAEEFKHLQ
;
A
#
# COMPACT_ATOMS: atom_id res chain seq x y z
N MET A 1 48.68 63.53 -20.05
CA MET A 1 49.32 62.32 -20.57
C MET A 1 49.10 61.19 -19.57
N LYS A 2 48.41 60.11 -20.01
CA LYS A 2 48.29 58.74 -19.45
C LYS A 2 47.69 58.50 -18.04
N ARG A 3 46.38 58.26 -18.03
CA ARG A 3 45.62 57.05 -17.59
C ARG A 3 46.31 56.03 -16.65
N ASN A 4 45.63 55.64 -15.57
CA ASN A 4 44.92 54.35 -15.51
C ASN A 4 43.92 54.23 -14.34
N PHE A 5 42.85 53.49 -14.64
CA PHE A 5 41.67 53.15 -13.85
C PHE A 5 41.95 52.09 -12.78
N ASN A 6 41.18 52.10 -11.69
CA ASN A 6 40.45 50.89 -11.26
C ASN A 6 39.27 51.24 -10.35
N LEU A 7 38.08 50.80 -10.78
CA LEU A 7 36.85 50.71 -9.98
C LEU A 7 37.01 49.65 -8.88
N CYS A 8 36.37 49.87 -7.74
CA CYS A 8 35.60 48.81 -7.08
C CYS A 8 34.58 49.43 -6.10
N LEU A 9 33.31 49.33 -6.50
CA LEU A 9 32.13 49.51 -5.66
C LEU A 9 32.02 48.28 -4.75
N ILE A 10 31.92 48.47 -3.43
CA ILE A 10 31.46 47.41 -2.52
C ILE A 10 30.07 47.81 -2.04
N ALA A 11 29.06 47.30 -2.74
CA ALA A 11 27.74 47.10 -2.21
C ALA A 11 27.72 45.71 -1.56
N GLY A 12 27.42 45.63 -0.27
CA GLY A 12 27.29 44.37 0.47
C GLY A 12 26.07 44.42 1.37
N ALA A 13 24.89 44.39 0.77
CA ALA A 13 23.62 44.37 1.47
C ALA A 13 22.99 42.98 1.38
N ILE A 14 22.68 42.44 2.57
CA ILE A 14 21.64 41.46 2.87
C ILE A 14 21.91 40.03 2.37
N ALA A 15 22.37 39.19 3.31
CA ALA A 15 22.22 37.75 3.21
C ALA A 15 20.72 37.42 3.21
N VAL A 16 20.18 37.13 2.03
CA VAL A 16 18.85 36.51 1.90
C VAL A 16 19.01 35.06 2.30
N THR A 17 18.69 34.73 3.55
CA THR A 17 18.37 33.36 3.93
C THR A 17 17.13 32.96 3.16
N SER A 18 17.31 32.17 2.10
CA SER A 18 16.23 31.49 1.40
C SER A 18 15.59 30.48 2.36
N LEU A 19 14.55 30.93 3.08
CA LEU A 19 13.56 30.03 3.65
C LEU A 19 12.83 29.38 2.49
N THR A 20 13.21 28.16 2.14
CA THR A 20 12.39 27.29 1.30
C THR A 20 11.10 27.02 2.06
N ALA A 21 10.06 27.78 1.72
CA ALA A 21 8.71 27.54 2.17
C ALA A 21 8.28 26.14 1.72
N CYS A 22 7.77 25.35 2.66
CA CYS A 22 7.12 24.07 2.38
C CYS A 22 6.05 24.29 1.31
N SER A 23 6.10 23.53 0.23
CA SER A 23 5.30 23.72 -0.98
C SER A 23 3.82 23.78 -0.64
N ASP A 24 3.24 24.97 -0.78
CA ASP A 24 1.79 25.18 -0.77
C ASP A 24 1.31 24.78 -2.16
N ASP A 25 0.63 23.63 -2.28
CA ASP A 25 -0.01 23.19 -3.53
C ASP A 25 -1.12 24.21 -3.86
N LYS A 26 -0.76 25.29 -4.56
CA LYS A 26 -1.73 26.23 -5.13
C LYS A 26 -2.49 25.49 -6.22
N MET A 27 -3.72 25.09 -5.90
CA MET A 27 -4.72 24.71 -6.89
C MET A 27 -4.97 25.91 -7.81
N GLU A 28 -4.85 25.70 -9.12
CA GLU A 28 -5.32 26.66 -10.12
C GLU A 28 -6.86 26.76 -10.03
N ASP A 29 -7.35 27.96 -9.78
CA ASP A 29 -8.76 28.31 -9.77
C ASP A 29 -9.39 28.08 -11.16
N THR A 30 -10.24 27.07 -11.28
CA THR A 30 -11.28 27.04 -12.31
C THR A 30 -12.64 27.03 -11.63
N VAL A 31 -13.33 28.17 -11.71
CA VAL A 31 -14.60 28.46 -11.06
C VAL A 31 -15.76 27.69 -11.73
N LEU A 32 -16.46 26.84 -10.96
CA LEU A 32 -17.86 26.45 -11.18
C LEU A 32 -18.59 26.29 -9.83
N PRO A 33 -19.92 26.52 -9.73
CA PRO A 33 -20.54 26.98 -8.49
C PRO A 33 -21.07 25.85 -7.57
N GLN A 34 -20.61 25.94 -6.32
CA GLN A 34 -21.31 25.77 -5.04
C GLN A 34 -22.15 24.52 -4.77
N GLN A 35 -21.60 23.60 -3.96
CA GLN A 35 -22.39 22.88 -2.95
C GLN A 35 -21.54 22.51 -1.70
N GLU A 36 -22.07 22.92 -0.55
CA GLU A 36 -21.70 22.65 0.86
C GLU A 36 -20.22 22.60 1.30
N SER A 37 -19.87 23.60 2.12
CA SER A 37 -18.58 23.81 2.76
C SER A 37 -18.20 22.68 3.72
N ALA A 38 -17.36 21.73 3.26
CA ALA A 38 -16.44 21.06 4.16
C ALA A 38 -15.50 22.12 4.74
N LYS A 39 -15.51 22.30 6.07
CA LYS A 39 -14.54 23.18 6.74
C LYS A 39 -13.14 22.68 6.38
N ILE A 40 -12.37 23.50 5.67
CA ILE A 40 -10.94 23.28 5.47
C ILE A 40 -10.31 23.24 6.86
N GLN A 41 -9.91 22.05 7.30
CA GLN A 41 -9.29 21.85 8.61
C GLN A 41 -7.93 22.56 8.61
N GLN A 42 -7.78 23.55 9.48
CA GLN A 42 -6.55 24.32 9.59
C GLN A 42 -5.46 23.47 10.27
N PRO A 43 -4.21 23.55 9.80
CA PRO A 43 -3.14 22.74 10.35
C PRO A 43 -2.83 23.11 11.80
N ASP A 44 -2.62 22.10 12.63
CA ASP A 44 -2.29 22.27 14.05
C ASP A 44 -0.85 22.79 14.26
N ALA A 45 -0.47 23.04 15.52
CA ALA A 45 0.84 23.62 15.84
C ALA A 45 2.02 22.69 15.47
N ARG A 46 1.81 21.39 15.39
CA ARG A 46 2.83 20.41 14.98
C ARG A 46 2.90 20.29 13.47
N GLU A 47 1.78 20.33 12.76
CA GLU A 47 1.71 20.37 11.29
C GLU A 47 2.33 21.64 10.70
N LYS A 48 2.46 22.72 11.50
CA LYS A 48 3.23 23.93 11.15
C LYS A 48 4.75 23.75 11.22
N VAL A 49 5.22 22.67 11.85
CA VAL A 49 6.64 22.30 11.83
C VAL A 49 6.86 21.54 10.53
N CYS A 50 7.71 22.06 9.64
CA CYS A 50 8.07 21.43 8.37
C CYS A 50 8.75 20.03 8.50
N TYR A 51 8.75 19.43 9.70
CA TYR A 51 9.30 18.12 10.07
C TYR A 51 8.31 17.21 10.80
N TYR A 52 7.01 17.46 10.67
CA TYR A 52 5.98 16.60 11.25
C TYR A 52 5.02 16.10 10.16
N VAL A 53 4.83 14.78 10.08
CA VAL A 53 3.83 14.16 9.22
C VAL A 53 2.49 14.05 9.96
N ASP A 54 2.43 13.19 10.98
CA ASP A 54 1.32 13.01 11.90
C ASP A 54 1.78 12.13 13.09
N ASN A 55 0.85 11.68 13.95
CA ASN A 55 1.16 10.88 15.14
C ASN A 55 1.56 9.41 14.85
N ASN A 56 1.44 8.93 13.62
CA ASN A 56 1.88 7.59 13.22
C ASN A 56 3.37 7.55 12.82
N TRP A 57 4.02 8.71 12.71
CA TRP A 57 5.42 8.84 12.33
C TRP A 57 6.24 9.49 13.45
N SER A 58 7.55 9.31 13.39
CA SER A 58 8.49 9.97 14.30
C SER A 58 8.34 11.50 14.20
N SER A 59 8.55 12.21 15.31
CA SER A 59 8.43 13.68 15.36
C SER A 59 9.46 14.43 14.52
N SER A 60 10.47 13.74 13.97
CA SER A 60 11.46 14.28 13.03
C SER A 60 11.19 13.88 11.56
N SER A 61 10.13 13.13 11.30
CA SER A 61 9.77 12.67 9.96
C SER A 61 9.15 13.78 9.12
N VAL A 62 9.63 13.92 7.88
CA VAL A 62 9.14 14.87 6.88
C VAL A 62 8.36 14.16 5.79
N LEU A 63 7.30 14.81 5.32
CA LEU A 63 6.56 14.36 4.14
C LEU A 63 7.21 14.95 2.88
N VAL A 64 7.50 14.09 1.89
CA VAL A 64 8.14 14.48 0.64
C VAL A 64 7.37 13.91 -0.57
N SER A 65 7.53 14.52 -1.74
CA SER A 65 6.82 14.14 -2.97
C SER A 65 7.53 13.07 -3.81
N GLY A 66 8.77 12.73 -3.49
CA GLY A 66 9.55 11.72 -4.18
C GLY A 66 10.47 10.94 -3.23
N LEU A 67 10.98 9.82 -3.74
CA LEU A 67 12.05 9.03 -3.12
C LEU A 67 13.42 9.65 -3.44
N GLN A 68 14.52 9.03 -2.99
CA GLN A 68 15.88 9.58 -3.17
C GLN A 68 16.28 9.73 -4.64
N ASN A 69 15.65 8.99 -5.56
CA ASN A 69 15.86 9.13 -6.99
C ASN A 69 14.53 9.15 -7.77
N SER A 70 14.59 9.72 -8.97
CA SER A 70 13.42 9.90 -9.83
C SER A 70 12.93 8.59 -10.46
N THR A 71 13.80 7.61 -10.71
CA THR A 71 13.42 6.29 -11.23
C THR A 71 12.46 5.59 -10.27
N ASP A 72 12.82 5.53 -9.00
CA ASP A 72 12.03 4.91 -7.93
C ASP A 72 10.71 5.65 -7.70
N THR A 73 10.77 6.99 -7.73
CA THR A 73 9.59 7.85 -7.64
C THR A 73 8.62 7.59 -8.80
N ASN A 74 9.14 7.54 -10.03
CA ASN A 74 8.35 7.29 -11.23
C ASN A 74 7.76 5.88 -11.22
N PHE A 75 8.52 4.90 -10.75
CA PHE A 75 8.05 3.54 -10.56
C PHE A 75 6.83 3.51 -9.63
N MET A 76 6.94 4.08 -8.42
CA MET A 76 5.86 4.08 -7.44
C MET A 76 4.60 4.81 -7.93
N ASN A 77 4.76 5.96 -8.58
CA ASN A 77 3.62 6.70 -9.15
C ASN A 77 2.97 5.94 -10.32
N SER A 78 3.77 5.25 -11.14
CA SER A 78 3.27 4.40 -12.22
C SER A 78 2.49 3.19 -11.66
N GLN A 79 3.01 2.54 -10.62
CA GLN A 79 2.30 1.45 -9.93
C GLN A 79 0.98 1.96 -9.33
N MET A 80 0.99 3.10 -8.63
CA MET A 80 -0.23 3.69 -8.08
C MET A 80 -1.31 3.89 -9.15
N THR A 81 -0.91 4.42 -10.31
CA THR A 81 -1.81 4.65 -11.44
C THR A 81 -2.35 3.35 -12.02
N LYS A 82 -1.49 2.32 -12.16
CA LYS A 82 -1.91 0.99 -12.62
C LYS A 82 -2.89 0.35 -11.65
N ILE A 83 -2.62 0.37 -10.35
CA ILE A 83 -3.48 -0.19 -9.32
C ILE A 83 -4.83 0.53 -9.33
N ALA A 84 -4.85 1.86 -9.33
CA ALA A 84 -6.08 2.63 -9.38
C ALA A 84 -6.91 2.32 -10.64
N SER A 85 -6.24 2.26 -11.80
CA SER A 85 -6.87 1.94 -13.08
C SER A 85 -7.45 0.52 -13.11
N LEU A 86 -6.78 -0.46 -12.50
CA LEU A 86 -7.28 -1.84 -12.37
C LEU A 86 -8.66 -1.87 -11.70
N TRP A 87 -8.88 -1.00 -10.71
CA TRP A 87 -10.13 -0.91 -9.96
C TRP A 87 -11.11 0.14 -10.53
N GLY A 88 -10.77 0.80 -11.65
CA GLY A 88 -11.60 1.85 -12.24
C GLY A 88 -11.71 3.10 -11.36
N ARG A 89 -10.64 3.44 -10.62
CA ARG A 89 -10.59 4.51 -9.62
C ARG A 89 -9.47 5.50 -9.91
N SER A 90 -9.52 6.64 -9.22
CA SER A 90 -8.46 7.64 -9.24
C SER A 90 -7.34 7.31 -8.24
N ASN A 91 -6.19 7.94 -8.44
CA ASN A 91 -5.07 7.82 -7.53
C ASN A 91 -5.40 8.50 -6.19
N PRO A 92 -5.21 7.84 -5.03
CA PRO A 92 -5.05 8.55 -3.77
C PRO A 92 -3.77 9.40 -3.83
N VAL A 93 -3.67 10.36 -2.91
CA VAL A 93 -2.45 11.14 -2.76
C VAL A 93 -1.36 10.23 -2.19
N LEU A 94 -0.38 9.88 -3.03
CA LEU A 94 0.84 9.21 -2.62
C LEU A 94 1.90 10.24 -2.21
N ARG A 95 2.45 10.08 -1.02
CA ARG A 95 3.62 10.83 -0.53
C ARG A 95 4.57 9.88 0.18
N PHE A 96 5.82 10.29 0.32
CA PHE A 96 6.84 9.49 0.97
C PHE A 96 7.27 10.12 2.28
N VAL A 97 7.70 9.29 3.22
CA VAL A 97 8.13 9.75 4.54
C VAL A 97 9.62 9.49 4.69
N ASN A 98 10.38 10.56 4.92
CA ASN A 98 11.80 10.51 5.21
C ASN A 98 12.01 11.01 6.64
N ASP A 99 12.94 10.40 7.38
CA ASP A 99 13.36 10.93 8.67
C ASP A 99 14.87 11.18 8.64
N PRO A 100 15.29 12.46 8.55
CA PRO A 100 16.71 12.83 8.52
C PRO A 100 17.48 12.48 9.80
N SER A 101 16.77 12.30 10.92
CA SER A 101 17.37 12.01 12.23
C SER A 101 17.45 10.52 12.51
N ASN A 102 16.48 9.74 12.03
CA ASN A 102 16.43 8.29 12.20
C ASN A 102 15.71 7.61 11.03
N PHE A 103 16.45 7.28 9.97
CA PHE A 103 15.92 6.63 8.77
C PHE A 103 15.00 5.43 9.08
N ASN A 104 15.41 4.55 9.99
CA ASN A 104 14.68 3.33 10.34
C ASN A 104 13.32 3.59 11.02
N SER A 105 13.07 4.79 11.53
CA SER A 105 11.74 5.16 12.05
C SER A 105 10.66 5.25 10.95
N THR A 106 11.07 5.25 9.68
CA THR A 106 10.17 5.24 8.52
C THR A 106 9.92 3.83 7.98
N TYR A 107 10.11 2.79 8.79
CA TYR A 107 9.80 1.40 8.40
C TYR A 107 8.29 1.15 8.50
N ASN A 108 7.51 1.83 7.68
CA ASN A 108 6.06 1.67 7.62
C ASN A 108 5.47 2.18 6.29
N ALA A 109 4.30 1.68 5.92
CA ALA A 109 3.44 2.25 4.88
C ALA A 109 2.03 2.32 5.46
N ILE A 110 1.32 3.43 5.23
CA ILE A 110 0.02 3.67 5.88
C ILE A 110 -0.98 4.23 4.88
N SER A 111 -2.13 3.58 4.82
CA SER A 111 -3.31 3.99 4.07
C SER A 111 -4.33 4.69 4.97
N TYR A 112 -4.65 5.95 4.66
CA TYR A 112 -5.59 6.78 5.43
C TYR A 112 -6.95 6.84 4.74
N GLY A 113 -8.02 6.78 5.53
CA GLY A 113 -9.41 6.84 5.02
C GLY A 113 -9.82 8.13 4.32
N ASN A 114 -8.94 9.14 4.27
CA ASN A 114 -9.15 10.41 3.59
C ASN A 114 -8.47 10.49 2.21
N GLY A 115 -8.17 9.34 1.59
CA GLY A 115 -7.62 9.29 0.23
C GLY A 115 -6.12 9.53 0.15
N ARG A 116 -5.36 9.16 1.19
CA ARG A 116 -3.89 9.34 1.25
C ARG A 116 -3.18 8.03 1.55
N ILE A 117 -2.02 7.83 0.94
CA ILE A 117 -1.08 6.77 1.28
C ILE A 117 0.27 7.41 1.54
N TYR A 118 0.84 7.16 2.71
CA TYR A 118 2.17 7.61 3.09
C TYR A 118 3.11 6.42 3.17
N TYR A 119 4.22 6.51 2.42
CA TYR A 119 5.13 5.39 2.22
C TYR A 119 6.52 5.73 2.74
N GLY A 120 7.00 5.04 3.76
CA GLY A 120 8.27 5.35 4.40
C GLY A 120 9.49 4.94 3.59
N TYR A 121 10.58 5.70 3.72
CA TYR A 121 11.83 5.42 3.02
C TYR A 121 12.44 4.08 3.45
N ALA A 122 12.51 3.79 4.75
CA ALA A 122 13.18 2.58 5.23
C ALA A 122 12.51 1.30 4.75
N ILE A 123 11.17 1.22 4.78
CA ILE A 123 10.45 0.07 4.24
C ILE A 123 10.64 -0.05 2.73
N TYR A 124 10.66 1.08 1.99
CA TYR A 124 10.83 1.07 0.53
C TYR A 124 12.17 0.46 0.12
N TYR A 125 13.27 0.94 0.73
CA TYR A 125 14.61 0.53 0.37
C TYR A 125 14.94 -0.89 0.86
N ASP A 126 14.40 -1.30 2.02
CA ASP A 126 14.51 -2.68 2.48
C ASP A 126 13.73 -3.65 1.58
N ALA A 127 12.49 -3.32 1.22
CA ALA A 127 11.69 -4.12 0.28
C ALA A 127 12.39 -4.27 -1.09
N LYS A 128 12.94 -3.16 -1.61
CA LYS A 128 13.70 -3.18 -2.86
C LYS A 128 14.96 -4.02 -2.76
N ALA A 129 15.68 -3.98 -1.64
CA ALA A 129 16.87 -4.79 -1.43
C ALA A 129 16.57 -6.30 -1.33
N LYS A 130 15.41 -6.67 -0.76
CA LYS A 130 15.00 -8.07 -0.57
C LYS A 130 14.50 -8.75 -1.84
N GLY A 131 13.79 -8.03 -2.71
CA GLY A 131 13.14 -8.65 -3.87
C GLY A 131 12.93 -7.74 -5.07
N GLY A 132 13.52 -6.54 -5.07
CA GLY A 132 13.35 -5.56 -6.12
C GLY A 132 11.97 -4.89 -6.11
N ASP A 133 11.64 -4.30 -7.25
CA ASP A 133 10.47 -3.44 -7.42
C ASP A 133 9.12 -4.15 -7.18
N ILE A 134 9.06 -5.47 -7.38
CA ILE A 134 7.82 -6.23 -7.19
C ILE A 134 7.35 -6.24 -5.72
N VAL A 135 8.27 -6.20 -4.77
CA VAL A 135 7.92 -6.15 -3.34
C VAL A 135 7.25 -4.82 -3.03
N ASN A 136 7.81 -3.72 -3.52
CA ASN A 136 7.20 -2.40 -3.36
C ASN A 136 5.84 -2.28 -4.07
N ALA A 137 5.69 -2.90 -5.25
CA ALA A 137 4.41 -2.95 -5.95
C ALA A 137 3.33 -3.71 -5.16
N MET A 138 3.71 -4.81 -4.51
CA MET A 138 2.83 -5.60 -3.65
C MET A 138 2.38 -4.79 -2.43
N ILE A 139 3.32 -4.14 -1.72
CA ILE A 139 3.00 -3.30 -0.56
C ILE A 139 2.07 -2.17 -0.98
N LEU A 140 2.35 -1.49 -2.10
CA LEU A 140 1.50 -0.41 -2.58
C LEU A 140 0.09 -0.89 -2.96
N ALA A 141 -0.03 -2.10 -3.51
CA ALA A 141 -1.32 -2.70 -3.82
C ALA A 141 -2.10 -3.12 -2.55
N HIS A 142 -1.38 -3.55 -1.49
CA HIS A 142 -1.95 -3.79 -0.16
C HIS A 142 -2.52 -2.48 0.43
N GLU A 143 -1.72 -1.40 0.44
CA GLU A 143 -2.18 -0.09 0.92
C GLU A 143 -3.37 0.45 0.11
N TYR A 144 -3.41 0.18 -1.20
CA TYR A 144 -4.56 0.50 -2.03
C TYR A 144 -5.78 -0.39 -1.71
N GLY A 145 -5.56 -1.65 -1.33
CA GLY A 145 -6.60 -2.54 -0.80
C GLY A 145 -7.36 -1.89 0.37
N HIS A 146 -6.64 -1.26 1.30
CA HIS A 146 -7.27 -0.45 2.35
C HIS A 146 -8.05 0.76 1.81
N GLN A 147 -7.60 1.41 0.74
CA GLN A 147 -8.40 2.46 0.09
C GLN A 147 -9.72 1.91 -0.45
N LEU A 148 -9.72 0.72 -1.05
CA LEU A 148 -10.96 0.05 -1.48
C LEU A 148 -11.87 -0.24 -0.28
N GLN A 149 -11.31 -0.72 0.82
CA GLN A 149 -12.06 -0.94 2.06
C GLN A 149 -12.74 0.32 2.56
N TYR A 150 -12.03 1.45 2.62
CA TYR A 150 -12.62 2.73 3.02
C TYR A 150 -13.70 3.22 2.05
N ILE A 151 -13.49 3.06 0.73
CA ILE A 151 -14.42 3.54 -0.31
C ILE A 151 -15.71 2.73 -0.33
N PHE A 152 -15.62 1.42 -0.18
CA PHE A 152 -16.74 0.49 -0.39
C PHE A 152 -17.33 -0.07 0.91
N GLY A 153 -16.77 0.29 2.07
CA GLY A 153 -17.19 -0.27 3.36
C GLY A 153 -16.86 -1.76 3.49
N LEU A 154 -15.69 -2.17 3.00
CA LEU A 154 -15.16 -3.53 3.10
C LEU A 154 -14.20 -3.64 4.30
N PRO A 155 -13.85 -4.85 4.77
CA PRO A 155 -14.38 -6.16 4.37
C PRO A 155 -15.85 -6.37 4.77
N SER A 156 -16.57 -7.26 4.07
CA SER A 156 -17.94 -7.65 4.46
C SER A 156 -17.99 -8.49 5.75
N VAL A 157 -16.85 -9.03 6.17
CA VAL A 157 -16.69 -9.79 7.41
C VAL A 157 -16.18 -8.88 8.52
N ASN A 158 -16.91 -8.86 9.65
CA ASN A 158 -16.52 -8.08 10.83
C ASN A 158 -15.87 -8.96 11.90
N GLU A 159 -14.77 -8.48 12.49
CA GLU A 159 -14.09 -9.07 13.64
C GLU A 159 -13.55 -7.95 14.56
N ASN A 160 -13.32 -8.24 15.83
CA ASN A 160 -12.78 -7.28 16.79
C ASN A 160 -11.25 -7.06 16.65
N THR A 161 -10.63 -7.60 15.60
CA THR A 161 -9.19 -7.47 15.30
C THR A 161 -9.02 -6.86 13.90
N ALA A 162 -7.84 -6.31 13.61
CA ALA A 162 -7.50 -5.76 12.29
C ALA A 162 -7.42 -6.83 11.18
N ARG A 163 -7.38 -8.10 11.54
CA ARG A 163 -7.08 -9.20 10.62
C ARG A 163 -7.98 -9.30 9.39
N PRO A 164 -9.32 -9.11 9.43
CA PRO A 164 -10.12 -9.14 8.21
C PRO A 164 -9.64 -8.10 7.20
N ASN A 165 -9.34 -6.89 7.68
CA ASN A 165 -8.84 -5.80 6.85
C ASN A 165 -7.49 -6.15 6.21
N GLU A 166 -6.56 -6.65 7.03
CA GLU A 166 -5.20 -6.99 6.59
C GLU A 166 -5.17 -8.17 5.61
N LEU A 167 -5.93 -9.24 5.89
CA LEU A 167 -5.97 -10.42 5.02
C LEU A 167 -6.64 -10.12 3.69
N GLU A 168 -7.71 -9.33 3.67
CA GLU A 168 -8.31 -8.91 2.40
C GLU A 168 -7.36 -7.98 1.62
N ALA A 169 -6.64 -7.07 2.28
CA ALA A 169 -5.63 -6.22 1.65
C ALA A 169 -4.46 -7.03 1.05
N ASP A 170 -4.01 -8.09 1.72
CA ASP A 170 -3.08 -9.09 1.15
C ASP A 170 -3.68 -9.78 -0.08
N GLY A 171 -4.97 -10.10 -0.03
CA GLY A 171 -5.73 -10.63 -1.17
C GLY A 171 -5.75 -9.66 -2.36
N PHE A 172 -6.07 -8.39 -2.14
CA PHE A 172 -6.04 -7.36 -3.18
C PHE A 172 -4.66 -7.22 -3.81
N ALA A 173 -3.59 -7.32 -3.01
CA ALA A 173 -2.22 -7.31 -3.50
C ALA A 173 -1.92 -8.52 -4.38
N GLY A 174 -2.28 -9.73 -3.95
CA GLY A 174 -2.16 -10.95 -4.76
C GLY A 174 -2.93 -10.86 -6.08
N TYR A 175 -4.15 -10.31 -6.04
CA TYR A 175 -4.98 -10.06 -7.22
C TYR A 175 -4.30 -9.10 -8.19
N TYR A 176 -3.79 -7.96 -7.72
CA TYR A 176 -3.05 -7.01 -8.54
C TYR A 176 -1.82 -7.65 -9.22
N LEU A 177 -1.09 -8.49 -8.50
CA LEU A 177 0.09 -9.16 -9.03
C LEU A 177 -0.24 -10.11 -10.18
N ARG A 178 -1.40 -10.80 -10.11
CA ARG A 178 -1.87 -11.70 -11.17
C ARG A 178 -2.40 -10.97 -12.40
N ARG A 179 -3.20 -9.93 -12.19
CA ARG A 179 -4.04 -9.35 -13.26
C ARG A 179 -3.23 -8.92 -14.49
N PRO A 180 -3.69 -9.21 -15.72
CA PRO A 180 -2.98 -8.82 -16.94
C PRO A 180 -2.79 -7.31 -17.08
N ASN A 181 -3.75 -6.53 -16.61
CA ASN A 181 -3.70 -5.07 -16.53
C ASN A 181 -3.09 -4.54 -15.21
N GLY A 182 -2.61 -5.42 -14.33
CA GLY A 182 -1.88 -5.09 -13.10
C GLY A 182 -0.36 -5.25 -13.26
N TYR A 183 0.23 -6.07 -12.38
CA TYR A 183 1.65 -6.44 -12.47
C TYR A 183 1.92 -7.59 -13.45
N ASN A 184 0.87 -8.33 -13.85
CA ASN A 184 0.87 -9.32 -14.92
C ASN A 184 1.85 -10.50 -14.72
N LYS A 185 1.69 -11.24 -13.61
CA LYS A 185 2.44 -12.46 -13.33
C LYS A 185 1.58 -13.70 -13.49
N THR A 186 2.10 -14.69 -14.21
CA THR A 186 1.35 -15.91 -14.57
C THR A 186 1.69 -17.08 -13.66
N ASN A 187 2.91 -17.16 -13.15
CA ASN A 187 3.28 -18.22 -12.21
C ASN A 187 3.44 -17.62 -10.82
N PHE A 188 3.01 -18.35 -9.79
CA PHE A 188 3.06 -17.84 -8.44
C PHE A 188 4.49 -17.74 -7.89
N SER A 189 5.39 -18.60 -8.36
CA SER A 189 6.82 -18.51 -8.07
C SER A 189 7.47 -17.19 -8.54
N GLU A 190 6.92 -16.51 -9.56
CA GLU A 190 7.42 -15.20 -10.02
C GLU A 190 7.19 -14.09 -8.99
N ILE A 191 6.30 -14.32 -8.02
CA ILE A 191 5.97 -13.36 -6.97
C ILE A 191 6.52 -13.77 -5.60
N ALA A 192 7.48 -14.70 -5.57
CA ALA A 192 8.01 -15.26 -4.33
C ALA A 192 8.47 -14.22 -3.32
N ALA A 193 9.31 -13.28 -3.77
CA ALA A 193 9.81 -12.23 -2.90
C ALA A 193 8.71 -11.26 -2.43
N ALA A 194 7.60 -11.14 -3.16
CA ALA A 194 6.53 -10.20 -2.84
C ALA A 194 5.68 -10.66 -1.64
N TYR A 195 5.31 -11.95 -1.57
CA TYR A 195 4.56 -12.45 -0.41
C TYR A 195 5.46 -12.78 0.78
N GLU A 196 6.77 -12.92 0.59
CA GLU A 196 7.70 -13.02 1.72
C GLU A 196 7.63 -11.80 2.63
N PHE A 197 7.37 -10.63 2.04
CA PHE A 197 7.11 -9.41 2.79
C PHE A 197 5.80 -9.50 3.59
N ALA A 198 4.69 -9.91 2.96
CA ALA A 198 3.38 -10.04 3.65
C ALA A 198 3.48 -10.92 4.92
N GLN A 199 4.11 -12.08 4.80
CA GLN A 199 4.25 -12.98 5.96
C GLN A 199 5.15 -12.42 7.06
N SER A 200 6.11 -11.55 6.72
CA SER A 200 7.04 -10.98 7.70
C SER A 200 6.38 -9.99 8.65
N ILE A 201 5.21 -9.45 8.28
CA ILE A 201 4.39 -8.56 9.12
C ILE A 201 3.35 -9.36 9.93
N GLY A 202 3.17 -10.66 9.64
CA GLY A 202 2.26 -11.50 10.41
C GLY A 202 2.68 -11.66 11.88
N ASP A 203 1.71 -11.86 12.76
CA ASP A 203 1.93 -11.99 14.20
C ASP A 203 1.11 -13.16 14.80
N TYR A 204 1.35 -13.50 16.06
CA TYR A 204 0.62 -14.58 16.77
C TYR A 204 -0.23 -14.06 17.95
N GLN A 205 -0.45 -12.74 18.04
CA GLN A 205 -1.19 -12.09 19.11
C GLN A 205 -2.70 -12.15 18.84
N THR A 206 -3.27 -13.35 18.72
CA THR A 206 -4.63 -13.58 18.19
C THR A 206 -5.79 -12.92 18.96
N SER A 207 -5.56 -12.45 20.19
CA SER A 207 -6.54 -11.69 20.99
C SER A 207 -6.31 -10.18 20.98
N SER A 208 -5.24 -9.71 20.33
CA SER A 208 -4.93 -8.29 20.19
C SER A 208 -5.87 -7.66 19.17
N PRO A 209 -6.47 -6.48 19.44
CA PRO A 209 -7.19 -5.71 18.43
C PRO A 209 -6.33 -5.39 17.19
N ASN A 210 -5.00 -5.33 17.38
CA ASN A 210 -4.04 -5.08 16.30
C ASN A 210 -3.48 -6.37 15.69
N HIS A 211 -4.14 -7.52 15.86
CA HIS A 211 -3.70 -8.76 15.23
C HIS A 211 -3.93 -8.67 13.70
N HIS A 212 -2.87 -8.84 12.92
CA HIS A 212 -2.90 -8.74 11.46
C HIS A 212 -3.20 -10.07 10.78
N GLY A 213 -3.10 -11.18 11.53
CA GLY A 213 -3.08 -12.54 11.00
C GLY A 213 -1.73 -13.20 11.16
N THR A 214 -1.75 -14.52 11.28
CA THR A 214 -0.52 -15.30 11.35
C THR A 214 0.24 -15.23 10.02
N PRO A 215 1.57 -15.43 10.02
CA PRO A 215 2.34 -15.50 8.78
C PRO A 215 1.74 -16.47 7.74
N ALA A 216 1.20 -17.61 8.20
CA ALA A 216 0.54 -18.59 7.35
C ALA A 216 -0.79 -18.07 6.76
N GLN A 217 -1.62 -17.38 7.56
CA GLN A 217 -2.85 -16.75 7.09
C GLN A 217 -2.57 -15.68 6.02
N ARG A 218 -1.53 -14.86 6.22
CA ARG A 218 -1.13 -13.81 5.26
C ARG A 218 -0.65 -14.39 3.93
N ARG A 219 0.18 -15.45 3.95
CA ARG A 219 0.55 -16.20 2.72
C ARG A 219 -0.67 -16.74 1.99
N SER A 220 -1.58 -17.36 2.74
CA SER A 220 -2.79 -17.95 2.18
C SER A 220 -3.71 -16.91 1.55
N ALA A 221 -3.80 -15.72 2.15
CA ALA A 221 -4.55 -14.59 1.62
C ALA A 221 -3.97 -14.09 0.28
N VAL A 222 -2.65 -13.89 0.19
CA VAL A 222 -1.99 -13.51 -1.06
C VAL A 222 -2.23 -14.56 -2.16
N ARG A 223 -2.11 -15.86 -1.83
CA ARG A 223 -2.36 -16.95 -2.80
C ARG A 223 -3.81 -16.95 -3.27
N LEU A 224 -4.78 -16.82 -2.35
CA LEU A 224 -6.19 -16.73 -2.72
C LEU A 224 -6.47 -15.54 -3.65
N GLY A 225 -5.94 -14.35 -3.31
CA GLY A 225 -6.05 -13.17 -4.15
C GLY A 225 -5.47 -13.38 -5.56
N PHE A 226 -4.28 -13.99 -5.63
CA PHE A 226 -3.63 -14.32 -6.90
C PHE A 226 -4.46 -15.29 -7.75
N LEU A 227 -5.07 -16.31 -7.15
CA LEU A 227 -5.97 -17.24 -7.85
C LEU A 227 -7.23 -16.52 -8.34
N LEU A 228 -7.84 -15.65 -7.53
CA LEU A 228 -8.98 -14.84 -7.95
C LEU A 228 -8.63 -13.86 -9.08
N GLY A 229 -7.37 -13.44 -9.18
CA GLY A 229 -6.86 -12.58 -10.24
C GLY A 229 -6.92 -13.17 -11.66
N GLN A 230 -7.30 -14.43 -11.82
CA GLN A 230 -7.67 -14.98 -13.14
C GLN A 230 -8.93 -14.35 -13.70
N TYR A 231 -9.80 -13.86 -12.82
CA TYR A 231 -11.10 -13.29 -13.16
C TYR A 231 -11.07 -11.77 -13.07
N ASP A 232 -11.99 -11.13 -13.78
CA ASP A 232 -12.14 -9.68 -13.76
C ASP A 232 -13.24 -9.29 -12.75
N LEU A 233 -12.81 -8.99 -11.52
CA LEU A 233 -13.66 -8.66 -10.39
C LEU A 233 -13.54 -7.17 -10.07
N ASN A 234 -14.68 -6.54 -9.76
CA ASN A 234 -14.69 -5.27 -9.02
C ASN A 234 -14.45 -5.53 -7.52
N ALA A 235 -14.24 -4.48 -6.73
CA ALA A 235 -13.88 -4.59 -5.32
C ALA A 235 -14.88 -5.40 -4.49
N SER A 236 -16.19 -5.15 -4.64
CA SER A 236 -17.22 -5.88 -3.88
C SER A 236 -17.34 -7.36 -4.29
N ASN A 237 -17.16 -7.66 -5.58
CA ASN A 237 -17.13 -9.05 -6.05
C ASN A 237 -15.85 -9.78 -5.60
N PHE A 238 -14.73 -9.06 -5.50
CA PHE A 238 -13.50 -9.60 -4.92
C PHE A 238 -13.73 -9.95 -3.44
N ASP A 239 -14.19 -9.00 -2.62
CA ASP A 239 -14.53 -9.21 -1.20
C ASP A 239 -15.43 -10.44 -1.02
N TYR A 240 -16.55 -10.49 -1.76
CA TYR A 240 -17.49 -11.60 -1.68
C TYR A 240 -16.79 -12.94 -1.96
N ASN A 241 -16.03 -13.06 -3.05
CA ASN A 241 -15.39 -14.34 -3.38
C ASN A 241 -14.25 -14.67 -2.42
N PHE A 242 -13.49 -13.66 -1.98
CA PHE A 242 -12.40 -13.82 -1.02
C PHE A 242 -12.93 -14.42 0.29
N PHE A 243 -13.93 -13.80 0.91
CA PHE A 243 -14.51 -14.29 2.15
C PHE A 243 -15.48 -15.47 1.98
N TYR A 244 -16.01 -15.69 0.77
CA TYR A 244 -16.76 -16.91 0.47
C TYR A 244 -15.86 -18.13 0.64
N TYR A 245 -14.67 -18.10 0.03
CA TYR A 245 -13.72 -19.21 0.15
C TYR A 245 -12.98 -19.18 1.46
N TYR A 246 -12.67 -18.00 2.02
CA TYR A 246 -11.89 -17.85 3.23
C TYR A 246 -12.75 -17.35 4.39
N GLN A 247 -13.34 -18.30 5.12
CA GLN A 247 -14.34 -18.04 6.14
C GLN A 247 -13.77 -18.09 7.56
N GLY A 248 -14.30 -17.23 8.43
CA GLY A 248 -14.03 -17.23 9.88
C GLY A 248 -12.68 -16.65 10.24
N VAL A 249 -12.59 -15.36 10.58
CA VAL A 249 -11.29 -14.69 10.59
C VAL A 249 -10.43 -15.10 11.81
N LEU A 250 -10.97 -15.56 12.94
CA LEU A 250 -10.19 -16.19 14.04
C LEU A 250 -9.55 -17.54 13.74
N ASN A 251 -10.28 -18.42 13.06
CA ASN A 251 -9.88 -19.81 12.84
C ASN A 251 -9.78 -20.13 11.34
N GLY A 252 -9.51 -19.11 10.51
CA GLY A 252 -9.54 -19.12 9.03
C GLY A 252 -9.67 -20.50 8.41
N THR A 253 -10.85 -20.85 7.90
CA THR A 253 -11.09 -22.12 7.22
C THR A 253 -11.51 -21.89 5.80
N TYR A 254 -11.24 -22.86 4.93
CA TYR A 254 -11.71 -22.79 3.56
C TYR A 254 -13.08 -23.45 3.39
N LYS A 255 -14.00 -22.76 2.72
CA LYS A 255 -15.32 -23.28 2.41
C LYS A 255 -15.23 -24.29 1.27
N VAL A 256 -15.75 -25.49 1.51
CA VAL A 256 -15.83 -26.58 0.51
C VAL A 256 -17.18 -26.63 -0.22
N ALA A 257 -18.14 -25.81 0.20
CA ALA A 257 -19.46 -25.78 -0.40
C ALA A 257 -19.45 -25.02 -1.74
N LYS A 258 -20.28 -25.48 -2.68
CA LYS A 258 -20.42 -24.94 -4.03
C LYS A 258 -20.85 -23.47 -4.03
N ASN A 259 -20.05 -22.59 -4.63
CA ASN A 259 -20.42 -21.19 -4.88
C ASN A 259 -21.38 -21.11 -6.08
N THR A 260 -22.69 -21.10 -5.80
CA THR A 260 -23.70 -21.02 -6.86
C THR A 260 -23.82 -19.63 -7.49
N VAL A 261 -23.25 -18.60 -6.87
CA VAL A 261 -23.25 -17.22 -7.40
C VAL A 261 -22.22 -17.08 -8.52
N ASN A 262 -21.02 -17.65 -8.35
CA ASN A 262 -19.93 -17.59 -9.33
C ASN A 262 -19.46 -19.00 -9.72
N PRO A 263 -20.21 -19.74 -10.54
CA PRO A 263 -19.93 -21.16 -10.82
C PRO A 263 -18.61 -21.40 -11.56
N GLU A 264 -18.16 -20.46 -12.40
CA GLU A 264 -16.86 -20.56 -13.09
C GLU A 264 -15.68 -20.40 -12.12
N ILE A 265 -15.77 -19.42 -11.22
CA ILE A 265 -14.80 -19.22 -10.14
C ILE A 265 -14.79 -20.46 -9.25
N ASP A 266 -15.96 -21.03 -8.95
CA ASP A 266 -16.08 -22.23 -8.15
C ASP A 266 -15.37 -23.45 -8.74
N ALA A 267 -15.55 -23.69 -10.04
CA ALA A 267 -14.90 -24.78 -10.75
C ALA A 267 -13.36 -24.65 -10.73
N TYR A 268 -12.85 -23.42 -10.77
CA TYR A 268 -11.42 -23.15 -10.67
C TYR A 268 -10.92 -23.28 -9.23
N MET A 269 -11.54 -22.58 -8.28
CA MET A 269 -11.12 -22.54 -6.89
C MET A 269 -11.18 -23.91 -6.21
N SER A 270 -12.14 -24.76 -6.60
CA SER A 270 -12.26 -26.15 -6.09
C SER A 270 -10.98 -26.97 -6.25
N GLN A 271 -10.12 -26.64 -7.23
CA GLN A 271 -8.84 -27.32 -7.45
C GLN A 271 -7.78 -26.95 -6.41
N TYR A 272 -7.96 -25.81 -5.72
CA TYR A 272 -6.96 -25.22 -4.82
C TYR A 272 -7.40 -25.16 -3.35
N ILE A 273 -8.64 -25.55 -3.01
CA ILE A 273 -9.15 -25.46 -1.63
C ILE A 273 -8.28 -26.24 -0.63
N ASP A 274 -7.81 -27.43 -1.01
CA ASP A 274 -6.90 -28.22 -0.16
C ASP A 274 -5.54 -27.54 0.01
N GLU A 275 -4.95 -27.04 -1.08
CA GLU A 275 -3.68 -26.30 -1.07
C GLU A 275 -3.78 -25.08 -0.15
N LEU A 276 -4.81 -24.26 -0.33
CA LEU A 276 -5.08 -23.07 0.46
C LEU A 276 -5.24 -23.38 1.95
N ARG A 277 -5.98 -24.44 2.30
CA ARG A 277 -6.09 -24.91 3.69
C ARG A 277 -4.73 -25.28 4.27
N LYS A 278 -3.90 -25.99 3.51
CA LYS A 278 -2.56 -26.42 3.96
C LYS A 278 -1.59 -25.25 4.11
N ILE A 279 -1.71 -24.23 3.26
CA ILE A 279 -0.94 -22.97 3.41
C ILE A 279 -1.35 -22.27 4.70
N GLN A 280 -2.66 -22.08 4.92
CA GLN A 280 -3.18 -21.38 6.08
C GLN A 280 -2.87 -22.10 7.40
N SER A 281 -2.95 -23.43 7.44
CA SER A 281 -2.63 -24.22 8.64
C SER A 281 -1.12 -24.27 8.94
N GLY A 282 -0.28 -23.89 7.98
CA GLY A 282 1.16 -24.03 8.04
C GLY A 282 1.68 -25.44 7.73
N GLU A 283 0.83 -26.34 7.23
CA GLU A 283 1.25 -27.65 6.71
C GLU A 283 2.15 -27.50 5.48
N ILE A 284 1.83 -26.56 4.58
CA ILE A 284 2.79 -26.09 3.57
C ILE A 284 3.68 -25.04 4.24
N SER A 285 4.96 -25.37 4.37
CA SER A 285 5.96 -24.49 4.95
C SER A 285 6.20 -23.25 4.09
N ALA A 286 6.82 -22.23 4.68
CA ALA A 286 7.20 -21.03 3.94
C ALA A 286 8.16 -21.30 2.78
N GLU A 287 8.98 -22.36 2.86
CA GLU A 287 9.90 -22.74 1.79
C GLU A 287 9.18 -23.49 0.68
N GLU A 288 8.31 -24.46 1.01
CA GLU A 288 7.49 -25.16 0.00
C GLU A 288 6.57 -24.20 -0.77
N PHE A 289 6.04 -23.19 -0.09
CA PHE A 289 5.22 -22.15 -0.69
C PHE A 289 5.92 -21.41 -1.85
N LYS A 290 7.26 -21.31 -1.83
CA LYS A 290 8.09 -20.69 -2.87
C LYS A 290 8.05 -21.39 -4.20
N HIS A 291 7.74 -22.67 -4.17
CA HIS A 291 7.82 -23.55 -5.34
C HIS A 291 6.44 -23.90 -5.89
N LEU A 292 5.36 -23.32 -5.33
CA LEU A 292 4.02 -23.45 -5.88
C LEU A 292 3.92 -22.81 -7.27
N GLN A 293 3.19 -23.47 -8.16
CA GLN A 293 2.93 -23.01 -9.53
C GLN A 293 1.71 -22.06 -9.57
#